data_AF-A0A1G0K2D0-F1
#
_entry.id   AF-A0A1G0K2D0-F1
#
_cell.length_a   1.000
_cell.length_b   1.000
_cell.length_c   1.000
_cell.angle_alpha   90.00
_cell.angle_beta   90.00
_cell.angle_gamma   90.00
#
_symmetry.space_group_name_H-M   'P 1'
#
loop_
_entity.id
_entity.type
_entity.pdbx_description
1 polymer ?
#
loop_
_entity_poly.entity_id
_entity_poly.type
_entity_poly.pdbx_seq_one_letter_code
_entity_poly.pdbx_strand_id
1 'polypeptide(L)'
;MFPTLHFNEATPLLGRPGDMEDVIADYSRVQMPEFYYARVMRNLQVRIPVRAHMTHEEMELELRQRVEAVAPMTGSVEQYLAGARLLAGLAARIREHGGSVRFLLLPSSKLVRLLEERRFPRALFWDRFAEAVFSPTLHFEDVPALREFTCPDGSHLDFRDRVRFSTALVAALGLAGKSGGDR
;
A
#
# COMPACT_ATOMS: atom_id res chain seq x y z
N MET A 1 3.07 -25.71 -27.64
CA MET A 1 2.31 -26.49 -26.63
C MET A 1 2.72 -25.93 -25.27
N PHE A 2 1.92 -25.01 -24.72
CA PHE A 2 2.21 -24.35 -23.44
C PHE A 2 1.47 -25.09 -22.33
N PRO A 3 2.08 -25.35 -21.15
CA PRO A 3 1.40 -26.06 -20.09
C PRO A 3 0.37 -25.15 -19.40
N THR A 4 -0.86 -25.64 -19.36
CA THR A 4 -2.00 -25.08 -18.64
C THR A 4 -1.74 -25.16 -17.13
N LEU A 5 -1.78 -24.03 -16.43
CA LEU A 5 -1.80 -24.01 -14.96
C LEU A 5 -3.23 -24.32 -14.49
N HIS A 6 -3.39 -25.45 -13.81
CA HIS A 6 -4.61 -25.81 -13.11
C HIS A 6 -4.71 -24.97 -11.82
N PHE A 7 -5.73 -24.10 -11.75
CA PHE A 7 -6.15 -23.50 -10.49
C PHE A 7 -6.83 -24.58 -9.65
N ASN A 8 -6.17 -24.99 -8.57
CA ASN A 8 -6.76 -25.92 -7.61
C ASN A 8 -7.87 -25.21 -6.82
N GLU A 9 -8.90 -25.97 -6.50
CA GLU A 9 -10.20 -25.54 -6.01
C GLU A 9 -10.16 -24.71 -4.72
N ALA A 10 -11.19 -23.89 -4.58
CA ALA A 10 -11.37 -22.90 -3.53
C ALA A 10 -11.24 -23.46 -2.11
N THR A 11 -10.21 -23.03 -1.39
CA THR A 11 -10.26 -22.96 0.07
C THR A 11 -11.31 -21.91 0.45
N PRO A 12 -12.35 -22.22 1.25
CA PRO A 12 -13.35 -21.24 1.62
C PRO A 12 -12.74 -20.25 2.61
N LEU A 13 -12.24 -19.10 2.12
CA LEU A 13 -11.82 -17.96 2.95
C LEU A 13 -12.95 -16.94 3.08
N LEU A 14 -14.17 -17.39 3.37
CA LEU A 14 -15.20 -16.53 3.92
C LEU A 14 -15.90 -17.28 5.05
N GLY A 15 -15.45 -17.01 6.28
CA GLY A 15 -16.28 -17.21 7.46
C GLY A 15 -17.59 -16.45 7.31
N ARG A 16 -18.63 -16.92 8.00
CA ARG A 16 -19.95 -16.28 7.99
C ARG A 16 -19.83 -14.79 8.35
N PRO A 17 -20.65 -13.89 7.77
CA PRO A 17 -20.72 -12.51 8.23
C PRO A 17 -21.18 -12.54 9.71
N GLY A 18 -20.25 -12.27 10.63
CA GLY A 18 -20.49 -12.33 12.07
C GLY A 18 -19.39 -13.02 12.89
N ASP A 19 -18.55 -13.88 12.26
CA ASP A 19 -17.57 -14.73 12.98
C ASP A 19 -16.09 -14.36 12.74
N MET A 20 -15.81 -13.29 11.99
CA MET A 20 -14.47 -12.69 12.02
C MET A 20 -14.44 -11.75 13.22
N GLU A 21 -13.72 -12.12 14.29
CA GLU A 21 -13.12 -11.08 15.12
C GLU A 21 -12.44 -10.12 14.15
N ASP A 22 -12.85 -8.85 14.14
CA ASP A 22 -12.22 -7.83 13.32
C ASP A 22 -10.71 -7.95 13.54
N VAL A 23 -9.97 -8.39 12.53
CA VAL A 23 -8.51 -8.43 12.58
C VAL A 23 -8.04 -6.98 12.47
N ILE A 24 -8.09 -6.28 13.60
CA ILE A 24 -7.66 -4.88 13.74
C ILE A 24 -6.14 -4.84 13.86
N ALA A 25 -5.52 -3.88 13.17
CA ALA A 25 -4.09 -3.64 13.24
C ALA A 25 -3.72 -2.94 14.56
N ASP A 26 -3.67 -3.71 15.65
CA ASP A 26 -3.23 -3.26 16.97
C ASP A 26 -1.75 -3.57 17.18
N TYR A 27 -0.91 -2.55 16.99
CA TYR A 27 0.53 -2.69 17.11
C TYR A 27 1.03 -2.81 18.56
N SER A 28 0.15 -2.68 19.56
CA SER A 28 0.50 -3.02 20.94
C SER A 28 0.57 -4.54 21.19
N ARG A 29 0.05 -5.34 20.26
CA ARG A 29 0.02 -6.81 20.34
C ARG A 29 1.20 -7.50 19.64
N VAL A 30 2.14 -6.73 19.09
CA VAL A 30 3.35 -7.25 18.43
C VAL A 30 4.60 -6.64 19.05
N GLN A 31 5.72 -7.36 18.94
CA GLN A 31 7.00 -6.87 19.42
C GLN A 31 7.55 -5.81 18.46
N MET A 32 7.68 -4.58 18.95
CA MET A 32 8.25 -3.46 18.22
C MET A 32 9.62 -3.11 18.81
N PRO A 33 10.64 -2.81 17.99
CA PRO A 33 10.59 -2.60 16.54
C PRO A 33 10.80 -3.85 15.67
N GLU A 34 10.90 -5.06 16.23
CA GLU A 34 11.23 -6.29 15.50
C GLU A 34 10.22 -6.62 14.40
N PHE A 35 8.92 -6.42 14.66
CA PHE A 35 7.87 -6.61 13.66
C PHE A 35 8.07 -5.67 12.45
N TYR A 36 8.45 -4.41 12.73
CA TYR A 36 8.79 -3.44 11.68
C TYR A 36 10.03 -3.86 10.90
N TYR A 37 11.11 -4.30 11.57
CA TYR A 37 12.31 -4.80 10.89
C TYR A 37 12.01 -6.01 10.00
N ALA A 38 11.16 -6.94 10.45
CA ALA A 38 10.70 -8.05 9.64
C ALA A 38 9.94 -7.60 8.38
N ARG A 39 9.15 -6.52 8.47
CA ARG A 39 8.49 -5.91 7.30
C ARG A 39 9.51 -5.31 6.33
N VAL A 40 10.49 -4.56 6.81
CA VAL A 40 11.54 -3.96 5.95
C VAL A 40 12.34 -5.06 5.25
N MET A 41 12.78 -6.10 5.98
CA MET A 41 13.49 -7.24 5.41
C MET A 41 12.67 -7.98 4.34
N ARG A 42 11.36 -8.17 4.58
CA ARG A 42 10.45 -8.78 3.59
C ARG A 42 10.37 -7.96 2.31
N ASN A 43 10.23 -6.64 2.40
CA ASN A 43 10.20 -5.77 1.22
C ASN A 43 11.53 -5.75 0.48
N LEU A 44 12.65 -5.77 1.21
CA LEU A 44 13.99 -5.92 0.64
C LEU A 44 14.24 -7.31 0.04
N GLN A 45 13.44 -8.32 0.38
CA GLN A 45 13.65 -9.74 0.06
C GLN A 45 14.99 -10.27 0.60
N VAL A 46 15.39 -9.80 1.78
CA VAL A 46 16.63 -10.21 2.45
C VAL A 46 16.34 -10.95 3.74
N ARG A 47 17.34 -11.69 4.24
CA ARG A 47 17.38 -12.19 5.61
C ARG A 47 18.66 -11.68 6.26
N ILE A 48 18.52 -10.97 7.37
CA ILE A 48 19.65 -10.50 8.17
C ILE A 48 19.71 -11.39 9.41
N PRO A 49 20.81 -12.13 9.62
CA PRO A 49 20.98 -12.93 10.83
C PRO A 49 21.11 -11.99 12.04
N VAL A 50 20.21 -12.13 13.01
CA VAL A 50 20.31 -11.42 14.29
C VAL A 50 21.49 -12.01 15.06
N ARG A 51 22.46 -11.16 15.40
CA ARG A 51 23.63 -11.54 16.20
C ARG A 51 23.32 -11.33 17.69
N ALA A 52 23.99 -12.08 18.57
CA ALA A 52 23.65 -12.18 20.01
C ALA A 52 23.64 -10.86 20.81
N HIS A 53 24.13 -9.75 20.26
CA HIS A 53 24.15 -8.43 20.89
C HIS A 53 23.81 -7.28 19.93
N MET A 54 23.17 -7.60 18.80
CA MET A 54 22.82 -6.55 17.84
C MET A 54 21.75 -5.63 18.42
N THR A 55 22.10 -4.36 18.57
CA THR A 55 21.19 -3.33 19.03
C THR A 55 20.17 -2.99 17.94
N HIS A 56 19.06 -2.37 18.34
CA HIS A 56 18.06 -1.86 17.38
C HIS A 56 18.63 -0.76 16.48
N GLU A 57 19.52 0.09 17.01
CA GLU A 57 20.19 1.13 16.23
C GLU A 57 21.07 0.51 15.13
N GLU A 58 21.88 -0.50 15.45
CA GLU A 58 22.69 -1.23 14.47
C GLU A 58 21.82 -1.93 13.43
N MET A 59 20.70 -2.55 13.84
CA MET A 59 19.75 -3.17 12.91
C MET A 59 19.12 -2.15 11.96
N GLU A 60 18.70 -1.00 12.48
CA GLU A 60 18.11 0.06 11.68
C GLU A 60 19.12 0.68 10.71
N LEU A 61 20.37 0.86 11.14
CA LEU A 61 21.45 1.35 10.29
C LEU A 61 21.76 0.36 9.15
N GLU A 62 21.89 -0.93 9.44
CA GLU A 62 22.11 -1.98 8.43
C GLU A 62 20.96 -2.03 7.42
N LEU A 63 19.71 -1.97 7.90
CA LEU A 63 18.53 -1.93 7.03
C LEU A 63 18.50 -0.68 6.17
N ARG A 64 18.81 0.49 6.74
CA ARG A 64 18.88 1.76 6.02
C ARG A 64 19.90 1.71 4.90
N GLN A 65 21.12 1.25 5.17
CA GLN A 65 22.18 1.12 4.17
C GLN A 65 21.75 0.23 2.99
N ARG A 66 21.07 -0.88 3.29
CA ARG A 66 20.52 -1.77 2.25
C ARG A 66 19.41 -1.12 1.44
N VAL A 67 18.50 -0.39 2.09
CA VAL A 67 17.45 0.38 1.41
C VAL A 67 18.06 1.43 0.48
N GLU A 68 19.05 2.18 0.95
CA GLU A 68 19.75 3.21 0.17
C GLU A 68 20.52 2.61 -1.02
N ALA A 69 21.00 1.38 -0.90
CA ALA A 69 21.65 0.66 -1.99
C ALA A 69 20.68 0.11 -3.06
N VAL A 70 19.35 0.13 -2.83
CA VAL A 70 18.38 -0.35 -3.81
C VAL A 70 18.36 0.57 -5.04
N ALA A 71 18.49 -0.07 -6.21
CA ALA A 71 18.36 0.57 -7.51
C ALA A 71 16.87 0.66 -7.94
N PRO A 72 16.50 1.70 -8.70
CA PRO A 72 15.19 1.79 -9.32
C PRO A 72 14.87 0.63 -10.27
N MET A 73 13.62 0.18 -10.28
CA MET A 73 13.15 -0.93 -11.12
C MET A 73 12.76 -0.46 -12.54
N THR A 74 13.67 0.21 -13.24
CA THR A 74 13.36 0.83 -14.55
C THR A 74 12.95 -0.19 -15.63
N GLY A 75 13.49 -1.42 -15.57
CA GLY A 75 13.20 -2.48 -16.54
C GLY A 75 11.76 -3.00 -16.54
N SER A 76 10.94 -2.67 -15.54
CA SER A 76 9.54 -3.13 -15.44
C SER A 76 8.51 -2.05 -15.75
N VAL A 77 8.93 -0.84 -16.12
CA VAL A 77 8.01 0.30 -16.30
C VAL A 77 6.94 -0.02 -17.34
N GLU A 78 7.31 -0.58 -18.49
CA GLU A 78 6.33 -0.92 -19.53
C GLU A 78 5.33 -2.00 -19.09
N GLN A 79 5.79 -3.02 -18.36
CA GLN A 79 4.91 -4.04 -17.80
C GLN A 79 3.95 -3.45 -16.78
N TYR A 80 4.43 -2.54 -15.93
CA TYR A 80 3.61 -1.79 -14.98
C TYR A 80 2.53 -0.96 -15.69
N LEU A 81 2.90 -0.23 -16.76
CA LEU A 81 1.96 0.58 -17.54
C LEU A 81 0.95 -0.27 -18.32
N ALA A 82 1.33 -1.47 -18.75
CA ALA A 82 0.38 -2.44 -19.31
C ALA A 82 -0.69 -2.82 -18.28
N GLY A 83 -0.29 -3.05 -17.02
CA GLY A 83 -1.20 -3.25 -15.90
C GLY A 83 -2.11 -2.04 -15.64
N ALA A 84 -1.56 -0.82 -15.69
CA ALA A 84 -2.34 0.42 -15.55
C ALA A 84 -3.43 0.53 -16.63
N ARG A 85 -3.10 0.23 -17.89
CA ARG A 85 -4.07 0.23 -19.00
C ARG A 85 -5.17 -0.83 -18.83
N LEU A 86 -4.82 -2.00 -18.30
CA LEU A 86 -5.82 -3.02 -17.95
C LEU A 86 -6.78 -2.50 -16.87
N LEU A 87 -6.25 -1.90 -15.81
CA LEU A 87 -7.05 -1.30 -14.74
C LEU A 87 -7.96 -0.16 -15.26
N ALA A 88 -7.47 0.64 -16.22
CA ALA A 88 -8.27 1.66 -16.89
C ALA A 88 -9.51 1.07 -17.59
N GLY A 89 -9.33 -0.04 -18.32
CA GLY A 89 -10.42 -0.75 -18.98
C GLY A 89 -11.42 -1.36 -18.00
N LEU A 90 -10.95 -1.91 -16.87
CA LEU A 90 -11.83 -2.41 -15.81
C LEU A 90 -12.62 -1.28 -15.14
N ALA A 91 -11.95 -0.15 -14.87
CA ALA A 91 -12.61 1.03 -14.31
C ALA A 91 -13.68 1.59 -15.27
N ALA A 92 -13.42 1.57 -16.59
CA ALA A 92 -14.41 1.97 -17.59
C ALA A 92 -15.67 1.11 -17.52
N ARG A 93 -15.54 -0.22 -17.42
CA ARG A 93 -16.70 -1.12 -17.27
C ARG A 93 -17.50 -0.84 -16.01
N ILE A 94 -16.85 -0.54 -14.88
CA ILE A 94 -17.55 -0.16 -13.65
C ILE A 94 -18.34 1.14 -13.85
N ARG A 95 -17.76 2.13 -14.54
CA ARG A 95 -18.44 3.40 -14.85
C ARG A 95 -19.62 3.24 -15.81
N GLU A 96 -19.51 2.37 -16.82
CA GLU A 96 -20.61 2.04 -17.73
C GLU A 96 -21.84 1.49 -16.97
N HIS A 97 -21.63 0.88 -15.80
CA HIS A 97 -22.68 0.38 -14.92
C HIS A 97 -23.04 1.37 -13.78
N GLY A 98 -22.69 2.65 -13.93
CA GLY A 98 -23.03 3.71 -12.97
C GLY A 98 -22.13 3.78 -11.73
N GLY A 99 -21.07 2.96 -11.65
CA GLY A 99 -20.09 3.01 -10.59
C GLY A 99 -19.10 4.18 -10.73
N SER A 100 -18.41 4.50 -9.63
CA SER A 100 -17.34 5.51 -9.63
C SER A 100 -16.07 4.88 -9.08
N VAL A 101 -14.99 4.92 -9.86
CA VAL A 101 -13.68 4.34 -9.49
C VAL A 101 -12.68 5.47 -9.25
N ARG A 102 -11.96 5.38 -8.14
CA ARG A 102 -10.83 6.25 -7.79
C ARG A 102 -9.67 5.36 -7.34
N PHE A 103 -8.44 5.74 -7.68
CA PHE A 103 -7.24 5.01 -7.27
C PHE A 103 -6.48 5.79 -6.22
N LEU A 104 -6.00 5.11 -5.18
CA LEU A 104 -5.33 5.74 -4.05
C LEU A 104 -3.96 5.10 -3.85
N LEU A 105 -2.95 5.91 -3.57
CA LEU A 105 -1.75 5.46 -2.86
C LEU A 105 -1.89 5.87 -1.40
N LEU A 106 -2.01 4.87 -0.52
CA LEU A 106 -2.19 5.05 0.91
C LEU A 106 -0.85 5.39 1.60
N PRO A 107 -0.90 5.95 2.83
CA PRO A 107 0.32 6.25 3.57
C PRO A 107 1.22 5.04 3.77
N SER A 108 2.50 5.23 3.47
CA SER A 108 3.62 4.41 3.94
C SER A 108 4.64 5.31 4.64
N SER A 109 5.52 4.75 5.46
CA SER A 109 6.46 5.55 6.26
C SER A 109 7.79 4.85 6.52
N LYS A 110 8.74 5.61 7.08
CA LYS A 110 10.07 5.14 7.51
C LYS A 110 10.84 4.44 6.36
N LEU A 111 11.58 3.37 6.66
CA LEU A 111 12.41 2.67 5.66
C LEU A 111 11.60 1.97 4.57
N VAL A 112 10.33 1.62 4.82
CA VAL A 112 9.44 1.08 3.78
C VAL A 112 9.15 2.15 2.73
N ARG A 113 8.79 3.37 3.16
CA ARG A 113 8.56 4.49 2.23
C ARG A 113 9.81 4.84 1.43
N LEU A 114 10.95 4.94 2.09
CA LEU A 114 12.23 5.22 1.44
C LEU A 114 12.57 4.15 0.39
N LEU A 115 12.31 2.87 0.71
CA LEU A 115 12.49 1.77 -0.22
C LEU A 115 11.57 1.88 -1.44
N GLU A 116 10.28 2.18 -1.22
CA GLU A 116 9.32 2.38 -2.31
C GLU A 116 9.73 3.54 -3.22
N GLU A 117 10.17 4.66 -2.66
CA GLU A 117 10.67 5.83 -3.38
C GLU A 117 11.83 5.50 -4.31
N ARG A 118 12.78 4.70 -3.80
CA ARG A 118 13.97 4.32 -4.57
C ARG A 118 13.65 3.27 -5.62
N ARG A 119 12.90 2.23 -5.23
CA ARG A 119 12.57 1.10 -6.12
C ARG A 119 11.57 1.50 -7.19
N PHE A 120 10.61 2.35 -6.85
CA PHE A 120 9.53 2.80 -7.72
C PHE A 120 9.47 4.34 -7.76
N PRO A 121 10.42 5.02 -8.41
CA PRO A 121 10.42 6.48 -8.49
C PRO A 121 9.08 7.00 -9.03
N ARG A 122 8.47 7.94 -8.30
CA ARG A 122 7.11 8.46 -8.57
C ARG A 122 6.90 8.85 -10.04
N ALA A 123 7.85 9.60 -10.62
CA ALA A 123 7.81 10.06 -12.00
C ALA A 123 7.81 8.94 -13.05
N LEU A 124 8.36 7.77 -12.72
CA LEU A 124 8.39 6.60 -13.62
C LEU A 124 7.18 5.68 -13.43
N PHE A 125 6.55 5.72 -12.25
CA PHE A 125 5.48 4.82 -11.87
C PHE A 125 4.17 5.56 -11.59
N TRP A 126 3.99 6.12 -10.40
CA TRP A 126 2.71 6.68 -9.97
C TRP A 126 2.18 7.78 -10.89
N ASP A 127 3.02 8.74 -11.30
CA ASP A 127 2.54 9.86 -12.14
C ASP A 127 2.06 9.34 -13.50
N ARG A 128 2.80 8.37 -14.07
CA ARG A 128 2.45 7.70 -15.33
C ARG A 128 1.21 6.81 -15.20
N PHE A 129 1.03 6.17 -14.05
CA PHE A 129 -0.18 5.42 -13.73
C PHE A 129 -1.39 6.34 -13.66
N ALA A 130 -1.27 7.49 -12.96
CA ALA A 130 -2.33 8.46 -12.83
C ALA A 130 -2.78 9.01 -14.19
N GLU A 131 -1.84 9.26 -15.10
CA GLU A 131 -2.12 9.62 -16.49
C GLU A 131 -2.86 8.50 -17.25
N ALA A 132 -2.48 7.24 -17.04
CA ALA A 132 -2.96 6.10 -17.82
C ALA A 132 -4.36 5.59 -17.43
N VAL A 133 -4.82 5.79 -16.19
CA VAL A 133 -6.06 5.16 -15.68
C VAL A 133 -7.35 5.94 -15.98
N PHE A 134 -7.24 7.17 -16.51
CA PHE A 134 -8.38 8.04 -16.85
C PHE A 134 -9.47 8.09 -15.75
N SER A 135 -9.04 8.03 -14.49
CA SER A 135 -9.87 8.00 -13.29
C SER A 135 -9.20 8.85 -12.23
N PRO A 136 -9.95 9.52 -11.32
CA PRO A 136 -9.34 10.33 -10.29
C PRO A 136 -8.36 9.49 -9.45
N THR A 137 -7.15 10.02 -9.27
CA THR A 137 -6.14 9.42 -8.41
C THR A 137 -5.84 10.34 -7.24
N LEU A 138 -5.40 9.75 -6.12
CA LEU A 138 -4.95 10.49 -4.95
C LEU A 138 -3.68 9.84 -4.41
N HIS A 139 -2.61 10.61 -4.34
CA HIS A 139 -1.39 10.24 -3.62
C HIS A 139 -1.46 10.85 -2.22
N PHE A 140 -1.24 10.08 -1.16
CA PHE A 140 -1.35 10.60 0.20
C PHE A 140 -0.42 11.80 0.46
N GLU A 141 0.76 11.83 -0.16
CA GLU A 141 1.72 12.95 0.00
C GLU A 141 1.24 14.28 -0.60
N ASP A 142 0.33 14.23 -1.58
CA ASP A 142 -0.23 15.44 -2.21
C ASP A 142 -1.30 16.10 -1.33
N VAL A 143 -1.70 15.44 -0.24
CA VAL A 143 -2.75 15.91 0.67
C VAL A 143 -2.16 16.15 2.06
N PRO A 144 -2.07 17.43 2.51
CA PRO A 144 -1.48 17.77 3.81
C PRO A 144 -2.02 16.98 5.00
N ALA A 145 -3.33 16.72 5.04
CA ALA A 145 -3.94 15.94 6.12
C ALA A 145 -3.60 14.44 6.09
N LEU A 146 -3.19 13.89 4.93
CA LEU A 146 -2.89 12.46 4.78
C LEU A 146 -1.39 12.16 4.91
N ARG A 147 -0.50 13.11 4.60
CA ARG A 147 0.96 12.98 4.79
C ARG A 147 1.40 12.92 6.26
N GLU A 148 0.53 13.28 7.20
CA GLU A 148 0.85 13.28 8.64
C GLU A 148 0.76 11.89 9.27
N PHE A 149 0.13 10.92 8.61
CA PHE A 149 -0.02 9.58 9.15
C PHE A 149 1.29 8.80 9.07
N THR A 150 1.64 8.14 10.19
CA THR A 150 2.79 7.24 10.28
C THR A 150 2.30 5.81 10.48
N CYS A 151 2.79 4.90 9.65
CA CYS A 151 2.46 3.47 9.74
C CYS A 151 3.48 2.77 10.65
N PRO A 152 3.07 2.12 11.77
CA PRO A 152 4.04 1.52 12.68
C PRO A 152 4.96 0.49 12.02
N ASP A 153 4.41 -0.40 11.17
CA ASP A 153 5.18 -1.36 10.36
C ASP A 153 5.72 -0.78 9.04
N GLY A 154 5.48 0.50 8.77
CA GLY A 154 5.89 1.18 7.54
C GLY A 154 4.86 1.13 6.41
N SER A 155 3.81 0.31 6.46
CA SER A 155 2.79 0.21 5.39
C SER A 155 1.32 0.22 5.86
N HIS A 156 1.02 -0.09 7.12
CA HIS A 156 -0.35 -0.05 7.65
C HIS A 156 -0.49 0.89 8.84
N LEU A 157 -1.63 1.58 8.89
CA LEU A 157 -2.02 2.40 10.03
C LEU A 157 -2.35 1.54 11.24
N ASP A 158 -2.10 2.08 12.44
CA ASP A 158 -2.64 1.50 13.67
C ASP A 158 -4.15 1.72 13.74
N PHE A 159 -4.88 0.80 14.38
CA PHE A 159 -6.34 0.91 14.52
C PHE A 159 -6.78 2.24 15.19
N ARG A 160 -5.93 2.81 16.05
CA ARG A 160 -6.18 4.10 16.73
C ARG A 160 -6.31 5.26 15.74
N ASP A 161 -5.67 5.17 14.57
CA ASP A 161 -5.73 6.19 13.53
C ASP A 161 -6.92 6.04 12.57
N ARG A 162 -7.67 4.94 12.64
CA ARG A 162 -8.76 4.61 11.69
C ARG A 162 -9.73 5.76 11.48
N VAL A 163 -10.27 6.32 12.55
CA VAL A 163 -11.28 7.39 12.47
C VAL A 163 -10.68 8.65 11.86
N ARG A 164 -9.52 9.09 12.35
CA ARG A 164 -8.84 10.31 11.85
C ARG A 164 -8.49 10.17 10.37
N PHE A 165 -7.97 9.00 9.98
CA PHE A 165 -7.61 8.71 8.59
C PHE A 165 -8.84 8.68 7.68
N SER A 166 -9.89 7.95 8.06
CA SER A 166 -11.12 7.87 7.26
C SER A 166 -11.76 9.24 7.08
N THR A 167 -11.82 10.06 8.12
CA THR A 167 -12.34 11.44 8.02
C THR A 167 -11.51 12.28 7.06
N ALA A 168 -10.18 12.26 7.20
CA ALA A 168 -9.28 13.00 6.31
C ALA A 168 -9.38 12.52 4.85
N LEU A 169 -9.48 11.21 4.63
CA LEU A 169 -9.59 10.63 3.29
C LEU A 169 -10.93 11.00 2.62
N VAL A 170 -12.04 10.89 3.35
CA VAL A 170 -13.37 11.28 2.83
C VAL A 170 -13.41 12.75 2.46
N ALA A 171 -12.82 13.61 3.30
CA ALA A 171 -12.68 15.04 3.00
C ALA A 171 -11.82 15.27 1.75
N ALA A 172 -10.64 14.64 1.66
CA ALA A 172 -9.74 14.78 0.52
C ALA A 172 -10.34 14.29 -0.80
N LEU A 173 -11.24 13.30 -0.75
CA LEU A 173 -11.96 12.79 -1.92
C LEU A 173 -13.21 13.61 -2.27
N GLY A 174 -13.55 14.65 -1.50
CA GLY A 174 -14.78 15.43 -1.68
C GLY A 174 -16.05 14.60 -1.46
N LEU A 175 -15.99 13.59 -0.60
CA LEU A 175 -17.11 12.68 -0.30
C LEU A 175 -17.89 13.10 0.95
N ALA A 176 -17.37 14.06 1.72
CA ALA A 176 -18.11 14.69 2.80
C ALA A 176 -19.26 15.52 2.21
N GLY A 177 -20.52 15.10 2.40
CA GLY A 177 -21.70 15.87 1.99
C GLY A 177 -22.58 15.27 0.89
N LYS A 178 -22.39 14.02 0.47
CA LYS A 178 -23.47 13.27 -0.21
C LYS A 178 -24.39 12.59 0.80
N SER A 179 -24.95 13.38 1.72
CA SER A 179 -26.23 13.00 2.35
C SER A 179 -27.24 12.86 1.22
N GLY A 180 -27.88 11.68 1.11
CA GLY A 180 -28.86 11.39 0.08
C GLY A 180 -30.06 12.34 0.14
N GLY A 181 -29.97 13.45 -0.58
CA GLY A 181 -31.07 14.36 -0.88
C GLY A 181 -31.31 14.37 -2.39
N ASP A 182 -32.58 14.21 -2.75
CA ASP A 182 -33.19 14.14 -4.08
C ASP A 182 -32.84 12.93 -4.95
N ARG A 183 -33.52 11.82 -4.65
CA ARG A 183 -34.20 11.00 -5.65
C ARG A 183 -35.57 10.59 -5.14
#